data_AF-A0A077AWH8-F1
#
_entry.id   AF-A0A077AWH8-F1
#
_cell.length_a   1.000
_cell.length_b   1.000
_cell.length_c   1.000
_cell.angle_alpha   90.00
_cell.angle_beta   90.00
_cell.angle_gamma   90.00
#
_symmetry.space_group_name_H-M   'P 1'
#
loop_
_entity.id
_entity.type
_entity.pdbx_description
1 polymer ?
#
loop_
_entity_poly.entity_id
_entity_poly.type
_entity_poly.pdbx_seq_one_letter_code
_entity_poly.pdbx_strand_id
1 'polypeptide(L)'
;MKKILLSLCFWSSLNAMEGGDGGPSTDPFARTDYAKAFAPQVFKKFLPLLEENGSIINMPEDLISSENKSSKSKKYKPISNLSEEEYKEQQKLLVQAIQQQLTNAKRNAILRPLYEAFIICSVQGASTVAMLTFMPPDSVGGGFGLFSMLNLVGWVAKDAGKTLYTYYRPGNDPLQRWENKFSKVLPYIPHQLWPKIIDKFGAVRMGRYSYAQATDFFNIVFNLPTIHRYPYHPPLTLDELDNKSKVINKFIHKFFEDYKDPDDPILGIRAACKTYLQKLAKDEDGFVCIHLEGPGGIGKTHFSKKLSEQLGIALGRKIPQQEITIRNMIPSELEGDTQTPGQILLALAEVGKKKSPFGILIFDEATWLNSVLQESSKKIFEPKLGSFISQYLDGLEVSFKGFLLIFISNNPIEDKALKSRFINVKFPNLKKESLISMACKSITQYTEGTYLREEDLKNATEITEALERSTTMRDIAIEFPIAIEKIRAKQERMKEGD
;
A
#
# COMPACT_ATOMS: atom_id res chain seq x y z
N MET A 1 58.71 11.52 -26.66
CA MET A 1 57.83 12.44 -25.90
C MET A 1 56.98 13.35 -26.79
N LYS A 2 57.54 14.19 -27.68
CA LYS A 2 56.76 15.10 -28.57
C LYS A 2 55.69 14.42 -29.45
N LYS A 3 55.97 13.23 -30.02
CA LYS A 3 54.99 12.49 -30.85
C LYS A 3 53.81 11.89 -30.06
N ILE A 4 54.00 11.61 -28.77
CA ILE A 4 52.98 10.98 -27.91
C ILE A 4 51.98 12.03 -27.42
N LEU A 5 52.45 13.25 -27.11
CA LEU A 5 51.59 14.36 -26.72
C LEU A 5 50.66 14.79 -27.88
N LEU A 6 51.21 14.84 -29.11
CA LEU A 6 50.44 15.18 -30.31
C LEU A 6 49.39 14.12 -30.67
N SER A 7 49.69 12.83 -30.48
CA SER A 7 48.69 11.77 -30.73
C SER A 7 47.57 11.77 -29.68
N LEU A 8 47.87 12.10 -28.43
CA LEU A 8 46.86 12.24 -27.36
C LEU A 8 45.92 13.41 -27.63
N CYS A 9 46.44 14.57 -28.05
CA CYS A 9 45.63 15.74 -28.40
C CYS A 9 44.73 15.50 -29.63
N PHE A 10 45.22 14.76 -30.64
CA PHE A 10 44.46 14.38 -31.83
C PHE A 10 43.35 13.34 -31.53
N TRP A 11 43.60 12.39 -30.63
CA TRP A 11 42.59 11.41 -30.22
C TRP A 11 41.43 12.05 -29.45
N SER A 12 41.71 13.01 -28.57
CA SER A 12 40.68 13.73 -27.84
C SER A 12 39.78 14.61 -28.72
N SER A 13 40.31 15.17 -29.82
CA SER A 13 39.52 15.97 -30.78
C SER A 13 38.70 15.12 -31.74
N LEU A 14 39.17 13.92 -32.12
CA LEU A 14 38.39 12.94 -32.89
C LEU A 14 37.19 12.38 -32.09
N ASN A 15 37.39 12.02 -30.82
CA ASN A 15 36.31 11.53 -29.96
C ASN A 15 35.27 12.61 -29.59
N ALA A 16 35.61 13.90 -29.73
CA ALA A 16 34.66 15.00 -29.55
C ALA A 16 33.76 15.23 -30.78
N MET A 17 34.11 14.66 -31.94
CA MET A 17 33.35 14.75 -33.20
C MET A 17 32.45 13.53 -33.45
N GLU A 18 32.76 12.37 -32.88
CA GLU A 18 31.81 11.25 -32.78
C GLU A 18 30.80 11.57 -31.67
N GLY A 19 29.75 12.32 -32.05
CA GLY A 19 28.56 12.49 -31.21
C GLY A 19 28.01 11.12 -30.83
N GLY A 20 28.27 10.70 -29.59
CA GLY A 20 27.83 9.41 -29.08
C GLY A 20 26.33 9.21 -29.28
N ASP A 21 25.98 8.10 -29.92
CA ASP A 21 24.64 7.60 -30.26
C ASP A 21 23.74 7.25 -29.05
N GLY A 22 23.95 7.89 -27.91
CA GLY A 22 23.03 7.84 -26.77
C GLY A 22 22.14 9.07 -26.80
N GLY A 23 21.03 9.02 -27.55
CA GLY A 23 20.03 10.09 -27.54
C GLY A 23 19.74 10.53 -26.10
N PRO A 24 19.85 11.83 -25.76
CA PRO A 24 19.67 12.29 -24.40
C PRO A 24 18.28 11.89 -23.93
N SER A 25 18.19 11.20 -22.80
CA SER A 25 16.93 10.99 -22.10
C SER A 25 16.20 12.33 -22.02
N THR A 26 14.95 12.37 -22.51
CA THR A 26 14.13 13.58 -22.51
C THR A 26 13.81 14.07 -21.10
N ASP A 27 13.95 13.22 -20.08
CA ASP A 27 13.82 13.56 -18.66
C ASP A 27 15.11 14.24 -18.12
N PRO A 28 15.06 15.51 -17.69
CA PRO A 28 16.20 16.22 -17.12
C PRO A 28 16.66 15.66 -15.76
N PHE A 29 15.85 14.81 -15.13
CA PHE A 29 16.16 14.14 -13.87
C PHE A 29 16.67 12.70 -14.06
N ALA A 30 16.88 12.24 -15.30
CA ALA A 30 17.36 10.89 -15.62
C ALA A 30 18.66 10.50 -14.89
N ARG A 31 19.50 11.49 -14.59
CA ARG A 31 20.80 11.31 -13.91
C ARG A 31 20.76 11.63 -12.42
N THR A 32 19.58 11.66 -11.80
CA THR A 32 19.45 11.88 -10.35
C THR A 32 20.13 10.76 -9.58
N ASP A 33 21.13 11.12 -8.77
CA ASP A 33 21.82 10.19 -7.88
C ASP A 33 20.96 9.96 -6.63
N TYR A 34 20.06 8.98 -6.71
CA TYR A 34 19.16 8.64 -5.61
C TYR A 34 19.87 8.00 -4.41
N ALA A 35 21.00 7.33 -4.62
CA ALA A 35 21.81 6.78 -3.54
C ALA A 35 22.37 7.92 -2.66
N LYS A 36 22.80 9.03 -3.29
CA LYS A 36 23.19 10.24 -2.59
C LYS A 36 22.01 11.03 -2.03
N ALA A 37 20.87 11.04 -2.73
CA ALA A 37 19.67 11.78 -2.32
C ALA A 37 19.03 11.24 -1.02
N PHE A 38 19.14 9.93 -0.79
CA PHE A 38 18.57 9.25 0.37
C PHE A 38 19.65 8.63 1.27
N ALA A 39 20.81 9.27 1.30
CA ALA A 39 21.98 8.72 1.97
C ALA A 39 21.79 8.73 3.50
N PRO A 40 22.18 7.65 4.21
CA PRO A 40 21.85 7.45 5.61
C PRO A 40 22.46 8.50 6.56
N GLN A 41 23.49 9.25 6.12
CA GLN A 41 24.20 10.20 6.98
C GLN A 41 23.32 11.33 7.51
N VAL A 42 22.20 11.64 6.84
CA VAL A 42 21.22 12.62 7.33
C VAL A 42 20.64 12.24 8.69
N PHE A 43 20.48 10.94 8.95
CA PHE A 43 19.88 10.39 10.17
C PHE A 43 20.76 10.52 11.41
N LYS A 44 22.09 10.68 11.24
CA LYS A 44 23.03 10.81 12.38
C LYS A 44 22.65 11.94 13.35
N LYS A 45 22.10 13.04 12.83
CA LYS A 45 21.67 14.20 13.63
C LYS A 45 20.33 13.98 14.35
N PHE A 46 19.59 12.95 13.96
CA PHE A 46 18.23 12.66 14.43
C PHE A 46 18.14 11.30 15.12
N LEU A 47 19.27 10.64 15.44
CA LEU A 47 19.28 9.34 16.14
C LEU A 47 18.38 9.33 17.39
N PRO A 48 18.38 10.36 18.26
CA PRO A 48 17.51 10.34 19.44
C PRO A 48 16.01 10.29 19.08
N LEU A 49 15.59 10.98 18.02
CA LEU A 49 14.22 10.95 17.51
C LEU A 49 13.88 9.55 16.95
N LEU A 50 14.83 8.91 16.25
CA LEU A 50 14.66 7.57 15.69
C LEU A 50 14.62 6.47 16.77
N GLU A 51 15.36 6.65 17.86
CA GLU A 51 15.32 5.78 19.04
C GLU A 51 13.98 5.90 19.75
N GLU A 52 13.51 7.13 20.01
CA GLU A 52 12.24 7.39 20.70
C GLU A 52 11.05 6.85 19.91
N ASN A 53 11.01 7.12 18.60
CA ASN A 53 9.88 6.66 17.80
C ASN A 53 9.98 5.16 17.49
N GLY A 54 11.14 4.51 17.69
CA GLY A 54 11.37 3.09 17.42
C GLY A 54 11.78 2.76 15.97
N SER A 55 11.94 3.78 15.12
CA SER A 55 12.33 3.60 13.72
C SER A 55 13.83 3.34 13.51
N ILE A 56 14.65 3.45 14.57
CA ILE A 56 16.08 3.12 14.51
C ILE A 56 16.34 1.68 14.05
N ILE A 57 15.43 0.74 14.33
CA ILE A 57 15.53 -0.66 13.90
C ILE A 57 15.56 -0.82 12.37
N ASN A 58 15.07 0.18 11.65
CA ASN A 58 15.02 0.19 10.19
C ASN A 58 16.27 0.81 9.55
N MET A 59 17.20 1.34 10.36
CA MET A 59 18.41 1.98 9.87
C MET A 59 19.51 0.95 9.55
N PRO A 60 20.44 1.25 8.62
CA PRO A 60 21.59 0.39 8.38
C PRO A 60 22.50 0.27 9.63
N GLU A 61 23.13 -0.88 9.78
CA GLU A 61 23.92 -1.22 10.97
C GLU A 61 25.11 -0.28 11.20
N ASP A 62 25.68 0.30 10.15
CA ASP A 62 26.79 1.26 10.20
C ASP A 62 26.42 2.58 10.88
N LEU A 63 25.14 3.00 10.80
CA LEU A 63 24.62 4.12 11.59
C LEU A 63 24.44 3.76 13.06
N ILE A 64 24.15 2.49 13.35
CA ILE A 64 23.88 1.96 14.69
C ILE A 64 25.19 1.59 15.43
N SER A 65 26.28 1.29 14.70
CA SER A 65 27.50 0.63 15.23
C SER A 65 28.77 1.48 15.36
N SER A 66 28.71 2.80 15.27
CA SER A 66 29.84 3.65 15.69
C SER A 66 29.38 4.73 16.68
N GLU A 67 29.81 4.60 17.95
CA GLU A 67 29.72 5.54 19.10
C GLU A 67 28.63 5.34 20.19
N ASN A 68 27.52 4.63 19.96
CA ASN A 68 26.42 4.58 20.96
C ASN A 68 26.26 3.29 21.79
N LYS A 69 27.01 2.21 21.54
CA LYS A 69 26.94 0.98 22.38
C LYS A 69 27.89 0.96 23.57
N SER A 70 28.83 1.91 23.70
CA SER A 70 29.84 1.90 24.78
C SER A 70 29.98 3.20 25.57
N SER A 71 29.21 4.24 25.26
CA SER A 71 29.25 5.50 25.99
C SER A 71 28.04 5.65 26.88
N LYS A 72 28.22 5.50 28.20
CA LYS A 72 27.46 6.27 29.19
C LYS A 72 27.66 7.75 28.86
N SER A 73 26.92 8.29 27.89
CA SER A 73 26.96 9.70 27.55
C SER A 73 26.18 10.48 28.61
N LYS A 74 26.89 10.84 29.69
CA LYS A 74 26.47 11.77 30.75
C LYS A 74 26.17 13.20 30.25
N LYS A 75 25.72 13.38 29.01
CA LYS A 75 25.39 14.70 28.43
C LYS A 75 24.28 14.68 27.38
N TYR A 76 23.35 13.74 27.45
CA TYR A 76 22.09 13.86 26.73
C TYR A 76 20.94 13.69 27.71
N LYS A 77 20.05 14.69 27.77
CA LYS A 77 18.80 14.57 28.51
C LYS A 77 18.04 13.39 27.90
N PRO A 78 17.59 12.40 28.70
CA PRO A 78 16.61 11.45 28.22
C PRO A 78 15.41 12.24 27.70
N ILE A 79 15.02 11.97 26.46
CA ILE A 79 13.94 12.65 25.73
C ILE A 79 12.55 12.23 26.24
N SER A 80 12.45 11.59 27.42
CA SER A 80 11.17 11.34 28.10
C SER A 80 10.40 12.62 28.51
N ASN A 81 10.84 13.81 28.09
CA ASN A 81 10.28 15.13 28.40
C ASN A 81 10.06 16.03 27.15
N LEU A 82 10.17 15.53 25.91
CA LEU A 82 9.76 16.35 24.76
C LEU A 82 8.24 16.50 24.77
N SER A 83 7.77 17.74 24.69
CA SER A 83 6.36 18.00 24.41
C SER A 83 5.98 17.43 23.04
N GLU A 84 4.70 17.08 22.84
CA GLU A 84 4.20 16.58 21.55
C GLU A 84 4.50 17.57 20.39
N GLU A 85 4.60 18.86 20.71
CA GLU A 85 4.94 19.92 19.76
C GLU A 85 6.41 19.84 19.32
N GLU A 86 7.35 19.69 20.26
CA GLU A 86 8.78 19.57 19.94
C GLU A 86 9.08 18.29 19.14
N TYR A 87 8.40 17.18 19.45
CA TYR A 87 8.50 15.94 18.67
C TYR A 87 8.09 16.16 17.20
N LYS A 88 6.93 16.81 16.98
CA LYS A 88 6.43 17.13 15.63
C LYS A 88 7.39 18.07 14.89
N GLU A 89 8.02 19.00 15.60
CA GLU A 89 9.00 19.92 15.03
C GLU A 89 10.26 19.17 14.57
N GLN A 90 10.83 18.31 15.40
CA GLN A 90 12.00 17.50 15.03
C GLN A 90 11.71 16.57 13.85
N GLN A 91 10.53 15.95 13.81
CA GLN A 91 10.09 15.15 12.67
C GLN A 91 10.03 15.99 11.38
N LYS A 92 9.52 17.23 11.46
CA LYS A 92 9.47 18.15 10.32
C LYS A 92 10.87 18.52 9.84
N LEU A 93 11.80 18.78 10.76
CA LEU A 93 13.21 19.09 10.43
C LEU A 93 13.91 17.92 9.75
N LEU A 94 13.69 16.68 10.22
CA LEU A 94 14.22 15.48 9.58
C LEU A 94 13.72 15.36 8.13
N VAL A 95 12.41 15.47 7.91
CA VAL A 95 11.82 15.39 6.57
C VAL A 95 12.37 16.50 5.66
N GLN A 96 12.50 17.72 6.17
CA GLN A 96 13.08 18.85 5.42
C GLN A 96 14.53 18.58 5.03
N ALA A 97 15.34 18.01 5.93
CA ALA A 97 16.73 17.68 5.63
C ALA A 97 16.85 16.64 4.51
N ILE A 98 16.01 15.58 4.53
CA ILE A 98 15.97 14.57 3.48
C ILE A 98 15.50 15.19 2.15
N GLN A 99 14.45 16.01 2.18
CA GLN A 99 13.95 16.69 0.99
C GLN A 99 14.99 17.65 0.39
N GLN A 100 15.77 18.33 1.23
CA GLN A 100 16.85 19.20 0.76
C GLN A 100 17.96 18.41 0.07
N GLN A 101 18.32 17.22 0.57
CA GLN A 101 19.26 16.33 -0.13
C GLN A 101 18.74 15.89 -1.50
N LEU A 102 17.45 15.51 -1.59
CA LEU A 102 16.80 15.19 -2.85
C LEU A 102 16.80 16.38 -3.82
N THR A 103 16.43 17.58 -3.37
CA THR A 103 16.45 18.79 -4.20
C THR A 103 17.86 19.09 -4.71
N ASN A 104 18.88 18.93 -3.86
CA ASN A 104 20.28 19.11 -4.26
C ASN A 104 20.72 18.06 -5.28
N ALA A 105 20.32 16.79 -5.11
CA ALA A 105 20.63 15.72 -6.07
C ALA A 105 19.98 15.99 -7.44
N LYS A 106 18.71 16.40 -7.46
CA LYS A 106 17.99 16.80 -8.68
C LYS A 106 18.62 18.01 -9.36
N ARG A 107 18.96 19.05 -8.59
CA ARG A 107 19.67 20.22 -9.10
C ARG A 107 20.99 19.85 -9.74
N ASN A 108 21.76 18.97 -9.08
CA ASN A 108 23.01 18.47 -9.65
C ASN A 108 22.77 17.65 -10.91
N ALA A 109 21.70 16.86 -10.99
CA ALA A 109 21.35 16.11 -12.20
C ALA A 109 21.05 17.04 -13.39
N ILE A 110 20.27 18.11 -13.16
CA ILE A 110 20.00 19.13 -14.19
C ILE A 110 21.29 19.82 -14.60
N LEU A 111 22.14 20.23 -13.65
CA LEU A 111 23.37 20.99 -13.93
C LEU A 111 24.53 20.12 -14.42
N ARG A 112 24.44 18.80 -14.34
CA ARG A 112 25.51 17.87 -14.71
C ARG A 112 26.00 18.05 -16.15
N PRO A 113 25.15 18.20 -17.18
CA PRO A 113 25.60 18.50 -18.53
C PRO A 113 26.41 19.80 -18.62
N LEU A 114 26.08 20.82 -17.82
CA LEU A 114 26.84 22.07 -17.78
C LEU A 114 28.24 21.87 -17.18
N TYR A 115 28.35 21.08 -16.11
CA TYR A 115 29.64 20.74 -15.52
C TYR A 115 30.50 19.88 -16.47
N GLU A 116 29.90 18.87 -17.10
CA GLU A 116 30.57 18.03 -18.11
C GLU A 116 31.04 18.86 -19.31
N ALA A 117 30.19 19.76 -19.79
CA ALA A 117 30.52 20.69 -20.86
C ALA A 117 31.67 21.65 -20.49
N PHE A 118 31.65 22.19 -19.27
CA PHE A 118 32.74 23.05 -18.78
C PHE A 118 34.08 22.29 -18.75
N ILE A 119 34.09 21.04 -18.30
CA ILE A 119 35.28 20.19 -18.29
C ILE A 119 35.76 19.92 -19.72
N ILE A 120 34.84 19.55 -20.63
CA ILE A 120 35.16 19.28 -22.05
C ILE A 120 35.75 20.52 -22.73
N CYS A 121 35.13 21.70 -22.55
CA CYS A 121 35.65 22.97 -23.06
C CYS A 121 37.02 23.31 -22.46
N SER A 122 37.25 23.04 -21.18
CA SER A 122 38.54 23.31 -20.52
C SER A 122 39.65 22.42 -21.09
N VAL A 123 39.38 21.12 -21.26
CA VAL A 123 40.33 20.16 -21.84
C VAL A 123 40.64 20.50 -23.29
N GLN A 124 39.62 20.82 -24.09
CA GLN A 124 39.81 21.17 -25.50
C GLN A 124 40.47 22.54 -25.67
N GLY A 125 40.13 23.52 -24.84
CA GLY A 125 40.83 24.80 -24.79
C GLY A 125 42.32 24.62 -24.48
N ALA A 126 42.66 23.79 -23.48
CA ALA A 126 44.05 23.46 -23.18
C ALA A 126 44.75 22.74 -24.34
N SER A 127 44.07 21.81 -25.02
CA SER A 127 44.57 21.10 -26.20
C SER A 127 44.84 22.06 -27.36
N THR A 128 43.91 22.97 -27.66
CA THR A 128 44.05 23.98 -28.71
C THR A 128 45.19 24.96 -28.39
N VAL A 129 45.30 25.44 -27.15
CA VAL A 129 46.43 26.30 -26.73
C VAL A 129 47.77 25.57 -26.89
N ALA A 130 47.84 24.30 -26.50
CA ALA A 130 49.03 23.49 -26.70
C ALA A 130 49.35 23.33 -28.20
N MET A 131 48.37 23.02 -29.04
CA MET A 131 48.55 22.94 -30.50
C MET A 131 49.05 24.25 -31.09
N LEU A 132 48.46 25.39 -30.71
CA LEU A 132 48.85 26.71 -31.20
C LEU A 132 50.25 27.15 -30.74
N THR A 133 50.75 26.56 -29.64
CA THR A 133 52.13 26.77 -29.18
C THR A 133 53.15 26.05 -30.07
N PHE A 134 52.76 24.94 -30.71
CA PHE A 134 53.64 24.13 -31.56
C PHE A 134 53.40 24.30 -33.06
N MET A 135 52.23 24.81 -33.44
CA MET A 135 51.80 24.99 -34.82
C MET A 135 51.10 26.35 -34.95
N PRO A 136 51.57 27.26 -35.82
CA PRO A 136 50.94 28.57 -35.96
C PRO A 136 49.49 28.44 -36.46
N PRO A 137 48.62 29.42 -36.17
CA PRO A 137 47.20 29.40 -36.56
C PRO A 137 46.98 29.19 -38.06
N ASP A 138 47.88 29.71 -38.89
CA ASP A 138 47.81 29.64 -40.35
C ASP A 138 48.20 28.26 -40.91
N SER A 139 48.72 27.36 -40.07
CA SER A 139 48.97 25.98 -40.46
C SER A 139 47.69 25.16 -40.44
N VAL A 140 47.60 24.14 -41.29
CA VAL A 140 46.45 23.22 -41.35
C VAL A 140 46.10 22.63 -39.97
N GLY A 141 47.11 22.33 -39.13
CA GLY A 141 46.91 21.83 -37.77
C GLY A 141 46.42 22.89 -36.77
N GLY A 142 46.98 24.11 -36.81
CA GLY A 142 46.54 25.22 -35.95
C GLY A 142 45.12 25.70 -36.27
N GLY A 143 44.80 25.82 -37.57
CA GLY A 143 43.47 26.17 -38.05
C GLY A 143 42.41 25.11 -37.72
N PHE A 144 42.76 23.82 -37.84
CA PHE A 144 41.87 22.72 -37.43
C PHE A 144 41.59 22.72 -35.92
N GLY A 145 42.61 22.97 -35.09
CA GLY A 145 42.45 23.08 -33.64
C GLY A 145 41.54 24.24 -33.21
N LEU A 146 41.63 25.38 -33.90
CA LEU A 146 40.72 26.53 -33.69
C LEU A 146 39.29 26.20 -34.16
N PHE A 147 39.13 25.61 -35.34
CA PHE A 147 37.83 25.22 -35.88
C PHE A 147 37.13 24.19 -34.99
N SER A 148 37.85 23.17 -34.51
CA SER A 148 37.33 22.16 -33.59
C SER A 148 36.84 22.78 -32.28
N MET A 149 37.62 23.69 -31.70
CA MET A 149 37.23 24.40 -30.48
C MET A 149 36.01 25.29 -30.67
N LEU A 150 35.94 26.06 -31.76
CA LEU A 150 34.79 26.93 -32.05
C LEU A 150 33.50 26.14 -32.26
N ASN A 151 33.57 25.01 -33.00
CA ASN A 151 32.41 24.13 -33.15
C ASN A 151 31.98 23.55 -31.81
N LEU A 152 32.92 23.03 -31.03
CA LEU A 152 32.63 22.50 -29.69
C LEU A 152 31.96 23.54 -28.79
N VAL A 153 32.45 24.78 -28.79
CA VAL A 153 31.84 25.89 -28.03
C VAL A 153 30.41 26.14 -28.50
N GLY A 154 30.15 26.12 -29.81
CA GLY A 154 28.79 26.27 -30.35
C GLY A 154 27.83 25.16 -29.89
N TRP A 155 28.26 23.90 -29.94
CA TRP A 155 27.50 22.76 -29.45
C TRP A 155 27.24 22.83 -27.93
N VAL A 156 28.29 23.10 -27.15
CA VAL A 156 28.21 23.27 -25.70
C VAL A 156 27.31 24.44 -25.32
N ALA A 157 27.37 25.57 -26.01
CA ALA A 157 26.53 26.73 -25.72
C ALA A 157 25.04 26.44 -25.92
N LYS A 158 24.70 25.66 -26.97
CA LYS A 158 23.34 25.19 -27.22
C LYS A 158 22.83 24.29 -26.08
N ASP A 159 23.63 23.32 -25.66
CA ASP A 159 23.28 22.40 -24.57
C ASP A 159 23.24 23.08 -23.19
N ALA A 160 24.13 24.03 -22.95
CA ALA A 160 24.13 24.88 -21.77
C ALA A 160 22.87 25.76 -21.71
N GLY A 161 22.48 26.37 -22.84
CA GLY A 161 21.25 27.15 -22.95
C GLY A 161 20.01 26.31 -22.65
N LYS A 162 19.94 25.09 -23.20
CA LYS A 162 18.87 24.13 -22.90
C LYS A 162 18.86 23.73 -21.42
N THR A 163 20.03 23.46 -20.84
CA THR A 163 20.19 23.10 -19.43
C THR A 163 19.73 24.22 -18.49
N LEU A 164 20.15 25.46 -18.76
CA LEU A 164 19.72 26.64 -18.00
C LEU A 164 18.22 26.88 -18.14
N TYR A 165 17.67 26.74 -19.35
CA TYR A 165 16.23 26.83 -19.57
C TYR A 165 15.47 25.81 -18.70
N THR A 166 15.90 24.55 -18.69
CA THR A 166 15.30 23.51 -17.86
C THR A 166 15.51 23.75 -16.36
N TYR A 167 16.62 24.34 -15.95
CA TYR A 167 16.87 24.71 -14.56
C TYR A 167 15.90 25.79 -14.05
N TYR A 168 15.66 26.83 -14.84
CA TYR A 168 14.74 27.92 -14.46
C TYR A 168 13.27 27.59 -14.71
N ARG A 169 12.98 26.65 -15.63
CA ARG A 169 11.64 26.16 -15.94
C ARG A 169 11.62 24.63 -15.91
N PRO A 170 11.70 24.02 -14.72
CA PRO A 170 11.57 22.58 -14.61
C PRO A 170 10.17 22.19 -15.08
N GLY A 171 10.10 21.19 -15.97
CA GLY A 171 8.82 20.61 -16.40
C GLY A 171 8.11 19.87 -15.26
N ASN A 172 6.92 19.34 -15.54
CA ASN A 172 6.20 18.52 -14.59
C ASN A 172 6.99 17.24 -14.28
N ASP A 173 7.27 17.04 -13.00
CA ASP A 173 7.97 15.86 -12.51
C ASP A 173 6.96 14.80 -11.99
N PRO A 174 6.71 13.71 -12.75
CA PRO A 174 5.71 12.72 -12.37
C PRO A 174 6.07 11.95 -11.09
N LEU A 175 7.37 11.84 -10.76
CA LEU A 175 7.83 11.13 -9.57
C LEU A 175 7.88 12.01 -8.32
N GLN A 176 7.73 13.34 -8.45
CA GLN A 176 7.85 14.27 -7.33
C GLN A 176 6.95 13.92 -6.14
N ARG A 177 5.70 13.50 -6.43
CA ARG A 177 4.76 13.08 -5.39
C ARG A 177 5.30 11.87 -4.60
N TRP A 178 5.87 10.91 -5.31
CA TRP A 178 6.38 9.66 -4.76
C TRP A 178 7.68 9.85 -3.99
N GLU A 179 8.61 10.63 -4.54
CA GLU A 179 9.86 10.95 -3.85
C GLU A 179 9.61 11.76 -2.59
N ASN A 180 8.68 12.74 -2.63
CA ASN A 180 8.27 13.50 -1.44
C ASN A 180 7.60 12.61 -0.39
N LYS A 181 6.83 11.61 -0.84
CA LYS A 181 6.24 10.62 0.07
C LYS A 181 7.34 9.76 0.68
N PHE A 182 8.27 9.27 -0.12
CA PHE A 182 9.41 8.48 0.33
C PHE A 182 10.24 9.25 1.36
N SER A 183 10.58 10.52 1.16
CA SER A 183 11.28 11.34 2.16
C SER A 183 10.58 11.40 3.52
N LYS A 184 9.24 11.33 3.55
CA LYS A 184 8.45 11.34 4.80
C LYS A 184 8.45 9.99 5.50
N VAL A 185 8.46 8.91 4.72
CA VAL A 185 8.31 7.54 5.25
C VAL A 185 9.62 6.77 5.34
N LEU A 186 10.70 7.26 4.73
CA LEU A 186 12.03 6.65 4.69
C LEU A 186 12.52 6.16 6.06
N PRO A 187 12.39 6.93 7.17
CA PRO A 187 12.82 6.45 8.49
C PRO A 187 12.14 5.14 8.91
N TYR A 188 10.92 4.92 8.47
CA TYR A 188 10.07 3.82 8.89
C TYR A 188 10.15 2.61 7.94
N ILE A 189 10.79 2.78 6.78
CA ILE A 189 11.00 1.70 5.82
C ILE A 189 12.27 0.93 6.21
N PRO A 190 12.23 -0.40 6.36
CA PRO A 190 13.42 -1.21 6.58
C PRO A 190 14.49 -0.94 5.52
N HIS A 191 15.74 -0.69 5.95
CA HIS A 191 16.87 -0.37 5.06
C HIS A 191 17.04 -1.36 3.90
N GLN A 192 16.71 -2.65 4.12
CA GLN A 192 16.74 -3.70 3.11
C GLN A 192 15.92 -3.36 1.85
N LEU A 193 14.83 -2.60 1.98
CA LEU A 193 13.98 -2.19 0.86
C LEU A 193 14.44 -0.90 0.17
N TRP A 194 15.35 -0.12 0.78
CA TRP A 194 15.76 1.18 0.22
C TRP A 194 16.39 1.04 -1.16
N PRO A 195 17.34 0.12 -1.41
CA PRO A 195 17.94 -0.04 -2.74
C PRO A 195 16.89 -0.34 -3.81
N LYS A 196 15.94 -1.23 -3.55
CA LYS A 196 14.86 -1.58 -4.50
C LYS A 196 13.95 -0.39 -4.83
N ILE A 197 13.65 0.46 -3.84
CA ILE A 197 12.87 1.69 -4.04
C ILE A 197 13.67 2.70 -4.89
N ILE A 198 14.93 2.91 -4.54
CA ILE A 198 15.88 3.80 -5.23
C ILE A 198 16.08 3.36 -6.69
N ASP A 199 16.29 2.07 -6.92
CA ASP A 199 16.46 1.49 -8.26
C ASP A 199 15.20 1.66 -9.10
N LYS A 200 14.01 1.50 -8.52
CA LYS A 200 12.75 1.77 -9.23
C LYS A 200 12.56 3.23 -9.60
N PHE A 201 12.94 4.17 -8.72
CA PHE A 201 12.97 5.59 -9.09
C PHE A 201 13.91 5.83 -10.27
N GLY A 202 15.14 5.31 -10.23
CA GLY A 202 16.10 5.42 -11.34
C GLY A 202 15.61 4.77 -12.64
N ALA A 203 15.01 3.58 -12.57
CA ALA A 203 14.53 2.85 -13.73
C ALA A 203 13.39 3.57 -14.47
N VAL A 204 12.46 4.19 -13.73
CA VAL A 204 11.38 5.02 -14.31
C VAL A 204 11.96 6.25 -15.01
N ARG A 205 12.90 6.93 -14.37
CA ARG A 205 13.58 8.12 -14.92
C ARG A 205 14.35 7.83 -16.21
N MET A 206 14.94 6.63 -16.31
CA MET A 206 15.65 6.17 -17.50
C MET A 206 14.72 5.58 -18.59
N GLY A 207 13.40 5.57 -18.39
CA GLY A 207 12.44 4.97 -19.32
C GLY A 207 12.54 3.45 -19.43
N ARG A 208 13.22 2.78 -18.49
CA ARG A 208 13.41 1.31 -18.47
C ARG A 208 12.27 0.56 -17.80
N TYR A 209 11.37 1.29 -17.13
CA TYR A 209 10.27 0.72 -16.37
C TYR A 209 9.03 1.60 -16.51
N SER A 210 7.86 0.98 -16.59
CA SER A 210 6.62 1.74 -16.75
C SER A 210 6.29 2.51 -15.46
N TYR A 211 5.86 3.77 -15.61
CA TYR A 211 5.43 4.58 -14.48
C TYR A 211 4.28 3.90 -13.71
N ALA A 212 3.30 3.31 -14.42
CA ALA A 212 2.17 2.61 -13.82
C ALA A 212 2.61 1.47 -12.87
N GLN A 213 3.45 0.55 -13.34
CA GLN A 213 3.94 -0.55 -12.51
C GLN A 213 4.78 -0.07 -11.31
N ALA A 214 5.55 1.02 -11.48
CA ALA A 214 6.28 1.61 -10.38
C ALA A 214 5.35 2.23 -9.34
N THR A 215 4.28 2.89 -9.79
CA THR A 215 3.30 3.47 -8.87
C THR A 215 2.56 2.43 -8.05
N ASP A 216 2.31 1.23 -8.58
CA ASP A 216 1.70 0.14 -7.81
C ASP A 216 2.64 -0.35 -6.72
N PHE A 217 3.93 -0.53 -7.04
CA PHE A 217 4.94 -0.87 -6.04
C PHE A 217 5.06 0.22 -4.96
N PHE A 218 5.16 1.50 -5.35
CA PHE A 218 5.23 2.61 -4.40
C PHE A 218 3.96 2.76 -3.56
N ASN A 219 2.79 2.48 -4.14
CA ASN A 219 1.53 2.41 -3.42
C ASN A 219 1.59 1.35 -2.32
N ILE A 220 2.13 0.17 -2.61
CA ILE A 220 2.25 -0.89 -1.61
C ILE A 220 3.24 -0.49 -0.52
N VAL A 221 4.50 -0.26 -0.89
CA VAL A 221 5.58 -0.07 0.09
C VAL A 221 5.37 1.16 0.97
N PHE A 222 4.84 2.27 0.42
CA PHE A 222 4.63 3.50 1.18
C PHE A 222 3.25 3.59 1.84
N ASN A 223 2.43 2.56 1.77
CA ASN A 223 1.17 2.50 2.51
C ASN A 223 1.07 1.26 3.40
N LEU A 224 2.07 0.38 3.45
CA LEU A 224 2.00 -0.77 4.32
C LEU A 224 1.98 -0.32 5.78
N PRO A 225 0.93 -0.66 6.55
CA PRO A 225 0.79 -0.23 7.93
C PRO A 225 1.99 -0.59 8.79
N THR A 226 2.59 -1.76 8.56
CA THR A 226 3.72 -2.30 9.34
C THR A 226 5.01 -1.52 9.14
N ILE A 227 5.11 -0.85 8.00
CA ILE A 227 6.27 -0.07 7.58
C ILE A 227 6.18 1.37 8.15
N HIS A 228 5.13 1.74 8.91
CA HIS A 228 4.90 3.13 9.38
C HIS A 228 4.52 3.26 10.87
N ARG A 229 4.70 2.21 11.68
CA ARG A 229 4.06 2.09 13.01
C ARG A 229 4.89 2.56 14.20
N TYR A 230 5.52 3.72 14.07
CA TYR A 230 6.46 4.19 15.08
C TYR A 230 6.30 5.70 15.34
N PRO A 231 5.87 6.12 16.55
CA PRO A 231 5.37 5.29 17.67
C PRO A 231 3.93 4.79 17.42
N TYR A 232 3.65 3.54 17.80
CA TYR A 232 2.28 3.04 17.85
C TYR A 232 1.61 3.53 19.14
N HIS A 233 0.51 4.26 19.00
CA HIS A 233 -0.36 4.59 20.13
C HIS A 233 -1.59 3.67 20.10
N PRO A 234 -1.80 2.85 21.15
CA PRO A 234 -2.97 1.99 21.26
C PRO A 234 -4.26 2.77 20.99
N PRO A 235 -5.17 2.24 20.16
CA PRO A 235 -6.41 2.93 19.87
C PRO A 235 -7.44 2.88 21.01
N LEU A 236 -7.08 2.27 22.12
CA LEU A 236 -7.98 1.99 23.22
C LEU A 236 -7.14 1.90 24.50
N THR A 237 -7.62 2.47 25.60
CA THR A 237 -7.01 2.22 26.92
C THR A 237 -7.64 1.00 27.59
N LEU A 238 -6.94 0.41 28.56
CA LEU A 238 -7.49 -0.71 29.33
C LEU A 238 -8.79 -0.34 30.07
N ASP A 239 -8.91 0.90 30.54
CA ASP A 239 -10.09 1.39 31.26
C ASP A 239 -11.32 1.53 30.35
N GLU A 240 -11.09 1.85 29.07
CA GLU A 240 -12.16 1.97 28.08
C GLU A 240 -12.69 0.62 27.59
N LEU A 241 -11.87 -0.43 27.68
CA LEU A 241 -12.12 -1.76 27.10
C LEU A 241 -13.48 -2.33 27.49
N ASP A 242 -13.83 -2.32 28.78
CA ASP A 242 -15.07 -2.91 29.27
C ASP A 242 -16.31 -2.18 28.75
N ASN A 243 -16.24 -0.84 28.71
CA ASN A 243 -17.32 -0.02 28.20
C ASN A 243 -17.49 -0.21 26.69
N LYS A 244 -16.41 -0.22 25.92
CA LYS A 244 -16.48 -0.46 24.47
C LYS A 244 -16.98 -1.86 24.16
N SER A 245 -16.54 -2.86 24.92
CA SER A 245 -17.00 -4.25 24.80
C SER A 245 -18.52 -4.36 25.03
N LYS A 246 -19.09 -3.64 26.00
CA LYS A 246 -20.54 -3.62 26.24
C LYS A 246 -21.33 -3.07 25.05
N VAL A 247 -20.84 -1.99 24.41
CA VAL A 247 -21.50 -1.40 23.22
C VAL A 247 -21.56 -2.41 22.08
N ILE A 248 -20.44 -3.09 21.80
CA ILE A 248 -20.36 -4.09 20.74
C ILE A 248 -21.23 -5.30 21.09
N ASN A 249 -21.23 -5.75 22.34
CA ASN A 249 -22.07 -6.86 22.80
C ASN A 249 -23.56 -6.59 22.64
N LYS A 250 -24.00 -5.34 22.86
CA LYS A 250 -25.38 -4.90 22.63
C LYS A 250 -25.73 -4.94 21.14
N PHE A 251 -24.83 -4.48 20.28
CA PHE A 251 -25.02 -4.58 18.82
C PHE A 251 -25.12 -6.04 18.36
N ILE A 252 -24.20 -6.90 18.80
CA ILE A 252 -24.21 -8.33 18.43
C ILE A 252 -25.55 -8.96 18.83
N HIS A 253 -26.01 -8.77 20.07
CA HIS A 253 -27.31 -9.27 20.50
C HIS A 253 -28.44 -8.78 19.61
N LYS A 254 -28.51 -7.46 19.37
CA LYS A 254 -29.54 -6.87 18.52
C LYS A 254 -29.53 -7.40 17.09
N PHE A 255 -28.34 -7.60 16.51
CA PHE A 255 -28.20 -8.13 15.15
C PHE A 255 -28.78 -9.55 15.03
N PHE A 256 -28.59 -10.37 16.07
CA PHE A 256 -29.01 -11.76 16.06
C PHE A 256 -30.45 -11.99 16.55
N GLU A 257 -31.21 -10.94 16.90
CA GLU A 257 -32.63 -11.05 17.27
C GLU A 257 -33.49 -11.71 16.17
N ASP A 258 -33.12 -11.51 14.91
CA ASP A 258 -33.79 -12.06 13.71
C ASP A 258 -33.40 -13.51 13.37
N TYR A 259 -32.56 -14.14 14.19
CA TYR A 259 -31.98 -15.45 13.89
C TYR A 259 -32.43 -16.52 14.89
N LYS A 260 -32.50 -17.77 14.43
CA LYS A 260 -32.84 -18.94 15.24
C LYS A 260 -31.63 -19.39 16.07
N ASP A 261 -31.84 -19.73 17.34
CA ASP A 261 -30.84 -20.29 18.24
C ASP A 261 -29.47 -19.55 18.22
N PRO A 262 -29.43 -18.23 18.48
CA PRO A 262 -28.23 -17.44 18.23
C PRO A 262 -27.18 -17.48 19.34
N ASP A 263 -27.43 -18.14 20.47
CA ASP A 263 -26.61 -18.03 21.69
C ASP A 263 -25.15 -18.44 21.49
N ASP A 264 -24.90 -19.63 20.90
CA ASP A 264 -23.56 -20.12 20.59
C ASP A 264 -22.81 -19.20 19.61
N PRO A 265 -23.42 -18.78 18.47
CA PRO A 265 -22.82 -17.79 17.57
C PRO A 265 -22.45 -16.48 18.27
N ILE A 266 -23.35 -15.96 19.10
CA ILE A 266 -23.13 -14.72 19.87
C ILE A 266 -21.92 -14.89 20.79
N LEU A 267 -21.80 -16.00 21.52
CA LEU A 267 -20.68 -16.27 22.42
C LEU A 267 -19.34 -16.27 21.68
N GLY A 268 -19.25 -16.98 20.55
CA GLY A 268 -18.04 -17.04 19.74
C GLY A 268 -17.62 -15.67 19.21
N ILE A 269 -18.56 -14.91 18.64
CA ILE A 269 -18.28 -13.55 18.12
C ILE A 269 -17.84 -12.61 19.24
N ARG A 270 -18.47 -12.69 20.42
CA ARG A 270 -18.09 -11.88 21.58
C ARG A 270 -16.69 -12.17 22.06
N ALA A 271 -16.32 -13.45 22.14
CA ALA A 271 -14.97 -13.86 22.52
C ALA A 271 -13.94 -13.31 21.53
N ALA A 272 -14.22 -13.38 20.23
CA ALA A 272 -13.36 -12.83 19.18
C ALA A 272 -13.20 -11.31 19.31
N CYS A 273 -14.31 -10.57 19.45
CA CYS A 273 -14.28 -9.11 19.59
C CYS A 273 -13.56 -8.67 20.86
N LYS A 274 -13.80 -9.34 21.99
CA LYS A 274 -13.10 -9.04 23.25
C LYS A 274 -11.60 -9.27 23.12
N THR A 275 -11.19 -10.39 22.53
CA THR A 275 -9.77 -10.71 22.28
C THR A 275 -9.12 -9.66 21.37
N TYR A 276 -9.81 -9.25 20.31
CA TYR A 276 -9.33 -8.22 19.39
C TYR A 276 -9.13 -6.87 20.09
N LEU A 277 -10.13 -6.41 20.84
CA LEU A 277 -10.03 -5.15 21.59
C LEU A 277 -8.94 -5.21 22.67
N GLN A 278 -8.79 -6.34 23.36
CA GLN A 278 -7.73 -6.53 24.35
C GLN A 278 -6.34 -6.41 23.72
N LYS A 279 -6.13 -7.05 22.56
CA LYS A 279 -4.87 -6.95 21.81
C LYS A 279 -4.59 -5.51 21.38
N LEU A 280 -5.60 -4.81 20.89
CA LEU A 280 -5.48 -3.39 20.55
C LEU A 280 -5.13 -2.52 21.76
N ALA A 281 -5.73 -2.76 22.93
CA ALA A 281 -5.48 -1.96 24.13
C ALA A 281 -4.11 -2.18 24.76
N LYS A 282 -3.60 -3.42 24.68
CA LYS A 282 -2.31 -3.81 25.27
C LYS A 282 -1.13 -3.71 24.32
N ASP A 283 -1.37 -3.37 23.06
CA ASP A 283 -0.38 -3.44 21.98
C ASP A 283 0.28 -4.83 21.86
N GLU A 284 -0.49 -5.89 22.10
CA GLU A 284 0.01 -7.27 22.00
C GLU A 284 0.25 -7.66 20.54
N ASP A 285 1.27 -8.47 20.30
CA ASP A 285 1.51 -9.08 19.00
C ASP A 285 0.41 -10.07 18.60
N GLY A 286 0.30 -10.31 17.30
CA GLY A 286 -0.69 -11.22 16.71
C GLY A 286 -1.97 -10.56 16.22
N PHE A 287 -2.90 -11.40 15.80
CA PHE A 287 -4.20 -11.02 15.25
C PHE A 287 -5.29 -11.97 15.74
N VAL A 288 -6.54 -11.69 15.39
CA VAL A 288 -7.68 -12.56 15.68
C VAL A 288 -8.28 -13.07 14.39
N CYS A 289 -8.50 -14.39 14.30
CA CYS A 289 -9.19 -15.04 13.19
C CYS A 289 -10.56 -15.52 13.64
N ILE A 290 -11.60 -15.13 12.92
CA ILE A 290 -12.96 -15.65 13.05
C ILE A 290 -13.39 -16.29 11.74
N HIS A 291 -13.97 -17.48 11.82
CA HIS A 291 -14.54 -18.19 10.68
C HIS A 291 -16.06 -18.25 10.83
N LEU A 292 -16.78 -17.63 9.89
CA LEU A 292 -18.23 -17.62 9.81
C LEU A 292 -18.66 -18.67 8.76
N GLU A 293 -19.17 -19.80 9.23
CA GLU A 293 -19.67 -20.89 8.37
C GLU A 293 -21.21 -20.91 8.34
N GLY A 294 -21.79 -21.44 7.26
CA GLY A 294 -23.24 -21.61 7.13
C GLY A 294 -23.71 -21.37 5.69
N PRO A 295 -24.97 -21.65 5.34
CA PRO A 295 -25.44 -21.50 3.96
C PRO A 295 -25.25 -20.09 3.38
N GLY A 296 -25.20 -20.00 2.05
CA GLY A 296 -25.17 -18.71 1.35
C GLY A 296 -26.45 -17.91 1.61
N GLY A 297 -26.40 -16.58 1.58
CA GLY A 297 -27.60 -15.75 1.69
C GLY A 297 -28.18 -15.57 3.11
N ILE A 298 -27.50 -16.04 4.16
CA ILE A 298 -27.92 -15.83 5.56
C ILE A 298 -27.34 -14.57 6.22
N GLY A 299 -26.60 -13.74 5.48
CA GLY A 299 -26.15 -12.43 5.99
C GLY A 299 -24.76 -12.37 6.61
N LYS A 300 -23.91 -13.38 6.44
CA LYS A 300 -22.52 -13.41 6.97
C LYS A 300 -21.69 -12.17 6.53
N THR A 301 -21.69 -11.85 5.24
CA THR A 301 -20.98 -10.67 4.69
C THR A 301 -21.58 -9.37 5.20
N HIS A 302 -22.92 -9.30 5.32
CA HIS A 302 -23.62 -8.14 5.86
C HIS A 302 -23.25 -7.89 7.34
N PHE A 303 -23.26 -8.95 8.15
CA PHE A 303 -22.83 -8.91 9.55
C PHE A 303 -21.40 -8.40 9.67
N SER A 304 -20.47 -8.95 8.90
CA SER A 304 -19.04 -8.60 8.95
C SER A 304 -18.81 -7.11 8.66
N LYS A 305 -19.49 -6.57 7.65
CA LYS A 305 -19.45 -5.13 7.30
C LYS A 305 -20.05 -4.26 8.42
N LYS A 306 -21.19 -4.66 8.99
CA LYS A 306 -21.83 -3.95 10.11
C LYS A 306 -21.00 -4.00 11.38
N LEU A 307 -20.35 -5.13 11.67
CA LEU A 307 -19.45 -5.27 12.80
C LEU A 307 -18.28 -4.29 12.70
N SER A 308 -17.68 -4.13 11.51
CA SER A 308 -16.61 -3.14 11.29
C SER A 308 -17.08 -1.71 11.59
N GLU A 309 -18.28 -1.33 11.13
CA GLU A 309 -18.87 -0.01 11.40
C GLU A 309 -19.05 0.21 12.90
N GLN A 310 -19.59 -0.80 13.60
CA GLN A 310 -19.89 -0.72 15.03
C GLN A 310 -18.63 -0.72 15.90
N LEU A 311 -17.60 -1.49 15.53
CA LEU A 311 -16.29 -1.40 16.15
C LEU A 311 -15.70 0.01 15.98
N GLY A 312 -15.88 0.63 14.81
CA GLY A 312 -15.44 2.00 14.58
C GLY A 312 -16.20 3.03 15.44
N ILE A 313 -17.52 2.89 15.55
CA ILE A 313 -18.34 3.74 16.44
C ILE A 313 -17.90 3.58 17.89
N ALA A 314 -17.69 2.34 18.35
CA ALA A 314 -17.25 2.07 19.71
C ALA A 314 -15.88 2.73 20.00
N LEU A 315 -14.91 2.61 19.09
CA LEU A 315 -13.58 3.20 19.25
C LEU A 315 -13.51 4.72 18.95
N GLY A 316 -14.63 5.35 18.57
CA GLY A 316 -14.67 6.78 18.20
C GLY A 316 -13.85 7.12 16.95
N ARG A 317 -13.54 6.13 16.11
CA ARG A 317 -12.66 6.28 14.94
C ARG A 317 -13.06 5.31 13.83
N LYS A 318 -12.91 5.69 12.57
CA LYS A 318 -13.20 4.79 11.45
C LYS A 318 -12.19 3.65 11.41
N ILE A 319 -12.66 2.41 11.55
CA ILE A 319 -11.82 1.23 11.28
C ILE A 319 -11.89 0.92 9.79
N PRO A 320 -10.76 0.93 9.07
CA PRO A 320 -10.76 0.52 7.68
C PRO A 320 -10.98 -0.98 7.56
N GLN A 321 -11.91 -1.34 6.69
CA GLN A 321 -12.09 -2.72 6.23
C GLN A 321 -11.64 -2.86 4.77
N GLN A 322 -11.18 -4.05 4.42
CA GLN A 322 -10.90 -4.45 3.06
C GLN A 322 -11.43 -5.86 2.80
N GLU A 323 -12.14 -6.02 1.69
CA GLU A 323 -12.68 -7.30 1.24
C GLU A 323 -11.69 -7.95 0.26
N ILE A 324 -11.50 -9.25 0.42
CA ILE A 324 -10.57 -10.08 -0.34
C ILE A 324 -11.38 -11.27 -0.87
N THR A 325 -11.33 -11.49 -2.17
CA THR A 325 -11.92 -12.65 -2.84
C THR A 325 -10.83 -13.33 -3.65
N ILE A 326 -10.62 -14.63 -3.42
CA ILE A 326 -9.60 -15.42 -4.12
C ILE A 326 -10.32 -16.33 -5.09
N ARG A 327 -10.14 -16.08 -6.38
CA ARG A 327 -10.94 -16.74 -7.42
C ARG A 327 -10.28 -18.01 -7.94
N ASN A 328 -8.96 -18.03 -8.06
CA ASN A 328 -8.27 -19.10 -8.79
C ASN A 328 -7.65 -20.17 -7.86
N MET A 329 -7.80 -20.04 -6.54
CA MET A 329 -7.24 -20.95 -5.52
C MET A 329 -5.73 -21.22 -5.67
N ILE A 330 -4.98 -20.27 -6.26
CA ILE A 330 -3.53 -20.39 -6.45
C ILE A 330 -2.82 -19.77 -5.24
N PRO A 331 -1.85 -20.45 -4.59
CA PRO A 331 -1.08 -19.89 -3.47
C PRO A 331 -0.45 -18.51 -3.75
N SER A 332 0.06 -18.29 -4.97
CA SER A 332 0.67 -17.02 -5.37
C SER A 332 -0.33 -15.86 -5.44
N GLU A 333 -1.63 -16.12 -5.60
CA GLU A 333 -2.66 -15.08 -5.54
C GLU A 333 -2.79 -14.54 -4.11
N LEU A 334 -2.60 -15.39 -3.09
CA LEU A 334 -2.71 -15.01 -1.68
C LEU A 334 -1.47 -14.23 -1.20
N GLU A 335 -0.29 -14.82 -1.36
CA GLU A 335 0.98 -14.31 -0.79
C GLU A 335 1.72 -13.36 -1.73
N GLY A 336 1.56 -13.57 -3.03
CA GLY A 336 2.40 -12.97 -4.06
C GLY A 336 3.65 -13.78 -4.33
N ASP A 337 4.37 -13.36 -5.36
CA ASP A 337 5.70 -13.84 -5.72
C ASP A 337 6.68 -12.66 -5.83
N THR A 338 7.85 -12.89 -6.41
CA THR A 338 8.88 -11.84 -6.58
C THR A 338 8.46 -10.70 -7.52
N GLN A 339 7.49 -10.91 -8.41
CA GLN A 339 7.05 -9.96 -9.43
C GLN A 339 5.66 -9.37 -9.18
N THR A 340 4.76 -10.16 -8.58
CA THR A 340 3.35 -9.83 -8.38
C THR A 340 3.01 -9.83 -6.89
N PRO A 341 2.37 -8.77 -6.37
CA PRO A 341 1.99 -8.71 -4.97
C PRO A 341 0.76 -9.59 -4.71
N GLY A 342 0.75 -10.27 -3.57
CA GLY A 342 -0.41 -11.05 -3.13
C GLY A 342 -1.59 -10.19 -2.71
N GLN A 343 -2.79 -10.76 -2.74
CA GLN A 343 -4.03 -10.10 -2.32
C GLN A 343 -3.97 -9.61 -0.87
N ILE A 344 -3.32 -10.35 0.03
CA ILE A 344 -3.11 -9.91 1.41
C ILE A 344 -2.31 -8.60 1.44
N LEU A 345 -1.22 -8.53 0.70
CA LEU A 345 -0.33 -7.37 0.70
C LEU A 345 -1.03 -6.14 0.13
N LEU A 346 -1.79 -6.31 -0.95
CA LEU A 346 -2.63 -5.27 -1.54
C LEU A 346 -3.67 -4.77 -0.54
N ALA A 347 -4.33 -5.69 0.17
CA ALA A 347 -5.36 -5.32 1.13
C ALA A 347 -4.80 -4.56 2.34
N LEU A 348 -3.64 -4.97 2.86
CA LEU A 348 -2.93 -4.27 3.92
C LEU A 348 -2.52 -2.86 3.47
N ALA A 349 -2.00 -2.70 2.25
CA ALA A 349 -1.64 -1.40 1.70
C ALA A 349 -2.85 -0.45 1.57
N GLU A 350 -4.02 -0.94 1.13
CA GLU A 350 -5.25 -0.13 1.06
C GLU A 350 -5.78 0.26 2.45
N VAL A 351 -5.58 -0.59 3.46
CA VAL A 351 -5.84 -0.23 4.86
C VAL A 351 -4.89 0.88 5.32
N GLY A 352 -3.59 0.77 5.08
CA GLY A 352 -2.63 1.77 5.53
C GLY A 352 -2.68 3.09 4.75
N LYS A 353 -3.20 3.10 3.52
CA LYS A 353 -3.56 4.32 2.78
C LYS A 353 -4.59 5.18 3.52
N LYS A 354 -5.44 4.56 4.34
CA LYS A 354 -6.38 5.24 5.26
C LYS A 354 -5.71 5.68 6.57
N LYS A 355 -4.37 5.61 6.66
CA LYS A 355 -3.53 5.99 7.80
C LYS A 355 -3.88 5.27 9.11
N SER A 356 -4.34 4.01 9.01
CA SER A 356 -4.69 3.21 10.18
C SER A 356 -3.66 2.09 10.42
N PRO A 357 -3.16 1.92 11.65
CA PRO A 357 -2.30 0.80 12.03
C PRO A 357 -3.09 -0.44 12.48
N PHE A 358 -4.40 -0.46 12.29
CA PHE A 358 -5.28 -1.60 12.57
C PHE A 358 -6.40 -1.61 11.54
N GLY A 359 -7.05 -2.75 11.37
CA GLY A 359 -8.10 -2.89 10.36
C GLY A 359 -8.78 -4.24 10.40
N ILE A 360 -9.72 -4.41 9.48
CA ILE A 360 -10.44 -5.68 9.32
C ILE A 360 -10.24 -6.17 7.89
N LEU A 361 -9.82 -7.43 7.76
CA LEU A 361 -9.74 -8.11 6.46
C LEU A 361 -10.88 -9.11 6.39
N ILE A 362 -11.73 -8.98 5.37
CA ILE A 362 -12.87 -9.87 5.14
C ILE A 362 -12.52 -10.75 3.94
N PHE A 363 -12.30 -12.04 4.19
CA PHE A 363 -12.10 -13.04 3.16
C PHE A 363 -13.45 -13.65 2.82
N ASP A 364 -14.10 -13.14 1.77
CA ASP A 364 -15.36 -13.70 1.29
C ASP A 364 -15.11 -14.91 0.39
N GLU A 365 -16.06 -15.83 0.36
CA GLU A 365 -15.98 -17.11 -0.37
C GLU A 365 -14.70 -17.91 -0.05
N ALA A 366 -14.31 -17.98 1.23
CA ALA A 366 -13.12 -18.66 1.74
C ALA A 366 -13.16 -20.20 1.66
N THR A 367 -13.79 -20.74 0.61
CA THR A 367 -13.88 -22.18 0.30
C THR A 367 -12.51 -22.81 0.08
N TRP A 368 -11.54 -22.01 -0.35
CA TRP A 368 -10.13 -22.40 -0.52
C TRP A 368 -9.43 -22.81 0.79
N LEU A 369 -10.02 -22.54 1.96
CA LEU A 369 -9.47 -23.07 3.23
C LEU A 369 -9.46 -24.60 3.25
N ASN A 370 -10.42 -25.22 2.57
CA ASN A 370 -10.55 -26.67 2.42
C ASN A 370 -9.84 -27.23 1.18
N SER A 371 -9.24 -26.39 0.33
CA SER A 371 -8.53 -26.85 -0.86
C SER A 371 -7.05 -27.16 -0.57
N VAL A 372 -6.37 -27.70 -1.59
CA VAL A 372 -4.94 -28.05 -1.61
C VAL A 372 -4.05 -26.81 -1.73
N LEU A 373 -4.35 -25.75 -0.98
CA LEU A 373 -3.32 -24.74 -0.73
C LEU A 373 -2.17 -25.42 0.02
N GLN A 374 -0.94 -25.12 -0.39
CA GLN A 374 0.24 -25.62 0.30
C GLN A 374 0.17 -25.24 1.78
N GLU A 375 0.58 -26.15 2.65
CA GLU A 375 0.54 -25.96 4.11
C GLU A 375 1.31 -24.70 4.55
N SER A 376 2.34 -24.30 3.78
CA SER A 376 3.06 -23.03 3.89
C SER A 376 2.14 -21.81 3.84
N SER A 377 1.18 -21.76 2.91
CA SER A 377 0.25 -20.64 2.78
C SER A 377 -0.76 -20.55 3.91
N LYS A 378 -1.11 -21.70 4.48
CA LYS A 378 -1.98 -21.75 5.65
C LYS A 378 -1.29 -21.26 6.92
N LYS A 379 0.06 -21.28 6.99
CA LYS A 379 0.83 -20.77 8.15
C LYS A 379 0.67 -19.27 8.37
N ILE A 380 0.34 -18.51 7.32
CA ILE A 380 0.10 -17.06 7.40
C ILE A 380 -1.02 -16.73 8.38
N PHE A 381 -1.96 -17.65 8.59
CA PHE A 381 -3.09 -17.49 9.50
C PHE A 381 -2.85 -18.06 10.89
N GLU A 382 -1.60 -18.37 11.25
CA GLU A 382 -1.24 -18.74 12.62
C GLU A 382 -1.27 -17.49 13.52
N PRO A 383 -2.25 -17.37 14.44
CA PRO A 383 -2.46 -16.13 15.18
C PRO A 383 -1.28 -15.74 16.07
N LYS A 384 -0.47 -16.73 16.46
CA LYS A 384 0.74 -16.56 17.28
C LYS A 384 1.93 -16.01 16.51
N LEU A 385 2.04 -16.28 15.21
CA LEU A 385 3.14 -15.74 14.39
C LEU A 385 2.96 -14.24 14.18
N GLY A 386 1.71 -13.79 13.98
CA GLY A 386 1.41 -12.37 13.88
C GLY A 386 1.99 -11.67 12.65
N SER A 387 2.62 -12.42 11.73
CA SER A 387 3.33 -11.93 10.55
C SER A 387 3.52 -13.02 9.49
N PHE A 388 3.95 -12.61 8.29
CA PHE A 388 4.37 -13.49 7.21
C PHE A 388 5.53 -12.89 6.41
N ILE A 389 6.31 -13.74 5.75
CA ILE A 389 7.42 -13.30 4.90
C ILE A 389 6.91 -13.05 3.48
N SER A 390 7.12 -11.85 2.94
CA SER A 390 6.70 -11.51 1.58
C SER A 390 7.88 -11.58 0.60
N GLN A 391 7.80 -12.51 -0.37
CA GLN A 391 8.79 -12.60 -1.45
C GLN A 391 8.79 -11.35 -2.35
N TYR A 392 7.63 -10.72 -2.53
CA TYR A 392 7.49 -9.47 -3.29
C TYR A 392 8.33 -8.32 -2.68
N LEU A 393 8.51 -8.35 -1.36
CA LEU A 393 9.30 -7.39 -0.58
C LEU A 393 10.67 -7.95 -0.18
N ASP A 394 11.27 -8.80 -1.02
CA ASP A 394 12.60 -9.40 -0.82
C ASP A 394 12.75 -10.16 0.50
N GLY A 395 11.69 -10.86 0.91
CA GLY A 395 11.69 -11.64 2.14
C GLY A 395 11.41 -10.83 3.41
N LEU A 396 10.91 -9.59 3.28
CA LEU A 396 10.53 -8.79 4.43
C LEU A 396 9.36 -9.43 5.20
N GLU A 397 9.46 -9.39 6.53
CA GLU A 397 8.37 -9.74 7.43
C GLU A 397 7.28 -8.66 7.44
N VAL A 398 6.05 -9.06 7.13
CA VAL A 398 4.85 -8.23 7.14
C VAL A 398 3.94 -8.69 8.27
N SER A 399 3.74 -7.81 9.25
CA SER A 399 2.91 -8.07 10.43
C SER A 399 1.40 -7.83 10.21
N PHE A 400 0.58 -8.69 10.80
CA PHE A 400 -0.87 -8.55 10.97
C PHE A 400 -1.26 -7.95 12.32
N LYS A 401 -0.31 -7.40 13.08
CA LYS A 401 -0.58 -6.82 14.39
C LYS A 401 -1.74 -5.82 14.31
N GLY A 402 -2.70 -5.94 15.22
CA GLY A 402 -3.89 -5.08 15.26
C GLY A 402 -4.91 -5.34 14.15
N PHE A 403 -4.90 -6.50 13.48
CA PHE A 403 -5.95 -6.88 12.53
C PHE A 403 -6.93 -7.91 13.09
N LEU A 404 -8.20 -7.79 12.67
CA LEU A 404 -9.21 -8.83 12.77
C LEU A 404 -9.45 -9.41 11.37
N LEU A 405 -9.26 -10.72 11.23
CA LEU A 405 -9.48 -11.43 9.97
C LEU A 405 -10.79 -12.21 10.07
N ILE A 406 -11.73 -11.90 9.19
CA ILE A 406 -13.03 -12.54 9.12
C ILE A 406 -13.09 -13.39 7.86
N PHE A 407 -13.23 -14.70 8.02
CA PHE A 407 -13.35 -15.65 6.93
C PHE A 407 -14.79 -16.09 6.79
N ILE A 408 -15.33 -16.00 5.59
CA ILE A 408 -16.73 -16.32 5.30
C ILE A 408 -16.75 -17.48 4.33
N SER A 409 -17.40 -18.57 4.71
CA SER A 409 -17.53 -19.73 3.83
C SER A 409 -18.89 -20.41 4.00
N ASN A 410 -19.23 -21.28 3.04
CA ASN A 410 -20.45 -22.07 3.14
C ASN A 410 -20.26 -23.41 3.84
N ASN A 411 -19.02 -23.88 3.94
CA ASN A 411 -18.67 -25.21 4.44
C ASN A 411 -17.73 -25.07 5.65
N PRO A 412 -17.83 -25.95 6.65
CA PRO A 412 -16.91 -25.95 7.77
C PRO A 412 -15.46 -26.19 7.31
N ILE A 413 -14.49 -25.72 8.09
CA ILE A 413 -13.09 -26.08 7.89
C ILE A 413 -12.91 -27.55 8.26
N GLU A 414 -12.48 -28.36 7.30
CA GLU A 414 -12.29 -29.82 7.48
C GLU A 414 -10.95 -30.14 8.15
N ASP A 415 -9.90 -29.39 7.81
CA ASP A 415 -8.56 -29.54 8.39
C ASP A 415 -8.56 -29.14 9.87
N LYS A 416 -8.33 -30.12 10.76
CA LYS A 416 -8.31 -29.91 12.21
C LYS A 416 -7.20 -28.96 12.67
N ALA A 417 -6.02 -29.01 12.05
CA ALA A 417 -4.90 -28.15 12.42
C ALA A 417 -5.23 -26.70 12.07
N LEU A 418 -5.76 -26.47 10.86
CA LEU A 418 -6.23 -25.16 10.44
C LEU A 418 -7.38 -24.68 11.33
N LYS A 419 -8.40 -25.51 11.56
CA LYS A 419 -9.59 -25.19 12.37
C LYS A 419 -9.24 -24.66 13.76
N SER A 420 -8.19 -25.19 14.39
CA SER A 420 -7.73 -24.76 15.72
C SER A 420 -7.23 -23.31 15.79
N ARG A 421 -6.89 -22.70 14.64
CA ARG A 421 -6.42 -21.31 14.52
C ARG A 421 -7.56 -20.29 14.52
N PHE A 422 -8.81 -20.73 14.37
CA PHE A 422 -9.98 -19.86 14.20
C PHE A 422 -10.94 -20.00 15.37
N ILE A 423 -11.60 -18.88 15.70
CA ILE A 423 -12.86 -18.93 16.43
C ILE A 423 -13.94 -19.28 15.40
N ASN A 424 -14.39 -20.54 15.41
CA ASN A 424 -15.36 -21.05 14.45
C ASN A 424 -16.78 -20.75 14.93
N VAL A 425 -17.56 -20.08 14.09
CA VAL A 425 -18.92 -19.66 14.38
C VAL A 425 -19.84 -20.19 13.29
N LYS A 426 -20.70 -21.13 13.67
CA LYS A 426 -21.78 -21.61 12.80
C LYS A 426 -22.89 -20.57 12.78
N PHE A 427 -22.95 -19.80 11.70
CA PHE A 427 -23.91 -18.72 11.57
C PHE A 427 -25.34 -19.28 11.53
N PRO A 428 -26.24 -18.76 12.38
CA PRO A 428 -27.60 -19.29 12.51
C PRO A 428 -28.43 -18.98 11.27
N ASN A 429 -29.51 -19.74 11.09
CA ASN A 429 -30.50 -19.46 10.05
C ASN A 429 -31.45 -18.35 10.52
N LEU A 430 -32.00 -17.60 9.55
CA LEU A 430 -32.99 -16.57 9.83
C LEU A 430 -34.31 -17.18 10.35
N LYS A 431 -35.01 -16.42 11.19
CA LYS A 431 -36.38 -16.70 11.57
C LYS A 431 -37.30 -16.56 10.35
N LYS A 432 -38.38 -17.35 10.32
CA LYS A 432 -39.33 -17.33 9.19
C LYS A 432 -40.02 -15.96 9.12
N GLU A 433 -40.31 -15.37 10.27
CA GLU A 433 -40.91 -14.05 10.43
C GLU A 433 -40.00 -12.94 9.87
N SER A 434 -38.69 -13.04 10.10
CA SER A 434 -37.72 -12.08 9.57
C SER A 434 -37.57 -12.21 8.05
N LEU A 435 -37.60 -13.45 7.52
CA LEU A 435 -37.67 -13.70 6.07
C LEU A 435 -38.95 -13.09 5.46
N ILE A 436 -40.11 -13.27 6.10
CA ILE A 436 -41.38 -12.64 5.69
C ILE A 436 -41.27 -11.11 5.68
N SER A 437 -40.70 -10.51 6.72
CA SER A 437 -40.54 -9.05 6.79
C SER A 437 -39.67 -8.52 5.65
N MET A 438 -38.58 -9.22 5.31
CA MET A 438 -37.71 -8.84 4.19
C MET A 438 -38.41 -8.99 2.84
N ALA A 439 -39.09 -10.11 2.63
CA ALA A 439 -39.93 -10.36 1.47
C ALA A 439 -40.96 -9.24 1.25
N CYS A 440 -41.69 -8.85 2.30
CA CYS A 440 -42.63 -7.73 2.25
C CYS A 440 -41.96 -6.42 1.83
N LYS A 441 -40.79 -6.09 2.38
CA LYS A 441 -40.04 -4.89 1.99
C LYS A 441 -39.62 -4.92 0.51
N SER A 442 -39.20 -6.08 0.01
CA SER A 442 -38.87 -6.25 -1.41
C SER A 442 -40.09 -6.07 -2.31
N ILE A 443 -41.27 -6.55 -1.89
CA ILE A 443 -42.54 -6.29 -2.58
C ILE A 443 -42.82 -4.79 -2.62
N THR A 444 -42.76 -4.09 -1.48
CA THR A 444 -43.01 -2.64 -1.41
C THR A 444 -42.09 -1.89 -2.39
N GLN A 445 -40.79 -2.19 -2.39
CA GLN A 445 -39.81 -1.60 -3.31
C GLN A 445 -40.10 -1.91 -4.78
N TYR A 446 -40.59 -3.12 -5.09
CA TYR A 446 -40.94 -3.49 -6.46
C TYR A 446 -42.23 -2.81 -6.93
N THR A 447 -43.19 -2.60 -6.03
CA THR A 447 -44.45 -1.92 -6.36
C THR A 447 -44.30 -0.42 -6.55
N GLU A 448 -43.30 0.21 -5.94
CA GLU A 448 -42.98 1.63 -6.12
C GLU A 448 -42.77 1.94 -7.61
N GLY A 449 -43.68 2.72 -8.20
CA GLY A 449 -43.62 3.13 -9.61
C GLY A 449 -44.22 2.12 -10.61
N THR A 450 -44.88 1.06 -10.15
CA THR A 450 -45.60 0.10 -11.01
C THR A 450 -47.12 0.21 -10.82
N TYR A 451 -47.89 -0.42 -11.72
CA TYR A 451 -49.36 -0.49 -11.62
C TYR A 451 -49.86 -1.61 -10.67
N LEU A 452 -48.94 -2.40 -10.11
CA LEU A 452 -49.27 -3.52 -9.22
C LEU A 452 -49.59 -2.99 -7.82
N ARG A 453 -50.72 -3.41 -7.24
CA ARG A 453 -51.06 -3.07 -5.86
C ARG A 453 -50.35 -4.04 -4.90
N GLU A 454 -49.82 -3.50 -3.80
CA GLU A 454 -49.10 -4.27 -2.80
C GLU A 454 -49.98 -5.37 -2.17
N GLU A 455 -51.27 -5.12 -1.99
CA GLU A 455 -52.25 -6.09 -1.47
C GLU A 455 -52.47 -7.28 -2.41
N ASP A 456 -52.44 -7.06 -3.73
CA ASP A 456 -52.62 -8.11 -4.73
C ASP A 456 -51.41 -9.07 -4.73
N LEU A 457 -50.21 -8.55 -4.47
CA LEU A 457 -48.99 -9.35 -4.37
C LEU A 457 -48.90 -10.09 -3.02
N LYS A 458 -49.21 -9.43 -1.90
CA LYS A 458 -49.13 -10.05 -0.56
C LYS A 458 -50.06 -11.26 -0.40
N ASN A 459 -51.21 -11.26 -1.07
CA ASN A 459 -52.20 -12.33 -1.00
C ASN A 459 -52.05 -13.38 -2.10
N ALA A 460 -51.09 -13.23 -3.01
CA ALA A 460 -50.91 -14.15 -4.13
C ALA A 460 -50.37 -15.51 -3.65
N THR A 461 -50.96 -16.58 -4.19
CA THR A 461 -50.52 -17.96 -3.94
C THR A 461 -49.06 -18.18 -4.34
N GLU A 462 -48.63 -17.56 -5.43
CA GLU A 462 -47.28 -17.62 -6.00
C GLU A 462 -46.24 -17.04 -5.03
N ILE A 463 -46.60 -15.99 -4.28
CA ILE A 463 -45.74 -15.35 -3.27
C ILE A 463 -45.69 -16.20 -1.99
N THR A 464 -46.82 -16.81 -1.61
CA THR A 464 -46.88 -17.72 -0.47
C THR A 464 -46.02 -18.96 -0.70
N GLU A 465 -46.11 -19.58 -1.88
CA GLU A 465 -45.27 -20.72 -2.27
C GLU A 465 -43.78 -20.36 -2.32
N ALA A 466 -43.44 -19.20 -2.90
CA ALA A 466 -42.07 -18.70 -2.93
C ALA A 466 -41.48 -18.53 -1.52
N LEU A 467 -42.30 -18.05 -0.58
CA LEU A 467 -41.91 -17.87 0.80
C LEU A 467 -41.75 -19.18 1.59
N GLU A 468 -42.58 -20.17 1.31
CA GLU A 468 -42.44 -21.51 1.91
C GLU A 468 -41.18 -22.23 1.45
N ARG A 469 -40.75 -22.01 0.19
CA ARG A 469 -39.50 -22.55 -0.35
C ARG A 469 -38.26 -21.78 0.11
N SER A 470 -38.43 -20.53 0.55
CA SER A 470 -37.31 -19.65 0.92
C SER A 470 -36.79 -19.96 2.32
N THR A 471 -35.50 -20.30 2.39
CA THR A 471 -34.77 -20.53 3.66
C THR A 471 -33.71 -19.47 3.92
N THR A 472 -33.34 -18.71 2.90
CA THR A 472 -32.29 -17.67 2.95
C THR A 472 -32.77 -16.36 2.31
N MET A 473 -32.06 -15.25 2.54
CA MET A 473 -32.36 -13.99 1.86
C MET A 473 -32.09 -14.08 0.35
N ARG A 474 -31.17 -14.96 -0.06
CA ARG A 474 -30.89 -15.19 -1.48
C ARG A 474 -32.09 -15.83 -2.17
N ASP A 475 -32.74 -16.79 -1.51
CA ASP A 475 -33.94 -17.43 -2.03
C ASP A 475 -35.03 -16.38 -2.24
N ILE A 476 -35.25 -15.49 -1.27
CA ILE A 476 -36.19 -14.37 -1.40
C ILE A 476 -35.83 -13.49 -2.60
N ALA A 477 -34.56 -13.08 -2.71
CA ALA A 477 -34.11 -12.19 -3.80
C ALA A 477 -34.25 -12.80 -5.20
N ILE A 478 -34.36 -14.13 -5.32
CA ILE A 478 -34.52 -14.83 -6.60
C ILE A 478 -35.99 -15.19 -6.84
N GLU A 479 -36.61 -15.86 -5.88
CA GLU A 479 -37.96 -16.42 -6.01
C GLU A 479 -39.03 -15.33 -6.04
N PHE A 480 -38.85 -14.22 -5.32
CA PHE A 480 -39.87 -13.16 -5.26
C PHE A 480 -40.04 -12.41 -6.58
N PRO A 481 -38.96 -11.92 -7.24
CA PRO A 481 -39.12 -11.32 -8.56
C PRO A 481 -39.78 -12.26 -9.57
N ILE A 482 -39.44 -13.56 -9.54
CA ILE A 482 -40.04 -14.57 -10.41
C ILE A 482 -41.54 -14.73 -10.11
N ALA A 483 -41.92 -14.80 -8.83
CA ALA A 483 -43.32 -14.89 -8.42
C ALA A 483 -44.11 -13.63 -8.80
N ILE A 484 -43.53 -12.44 -8.63
CA ILE A 484 -44.16 -11.17 -9.01
C ILE A 484 -44.39 -11.10 -10.53
N GLU A 485 -43.42 -11.48 -11.35
CA GLU A 485 -43.58 -11.49 -12.81
C GLU A 485 -44.63 -12.52 -13.29
N LYS A 486 -44.77 -13.67 -12.60
CA LYS A 486 -45.87 -14.61 -12.88
C LYS A 486 -47.23 -13.99 -12.63
N ILE A 487 -47.37 -13.24 -11.53
CA ILE A 487 -48.63 -12.54 -11.18
C ILE A 487 -48.91 -11.45 -12.22
N ARG A 488 -47.89 -10.68 -12.59
CA ARG A 488 -47.99 -9.64 -13.62
C ARG A 488 -48.45 -10.21 -14.97
N ALA A 489 -47.80 -11.26 -15.46
CA ALA A 489 -48.17 -11.91 -16.71
C ALA A 489 -49.60 -12.48 -16.68
N LYS A 490 -50.05 -12.97 -15.52
CA LYS A 490 -51.43 -13.44 -15.32
C LYS A 490 -52.44 -12.28 -15.39
N GLN A 491 -52.12 -11.13 -14.79
CA GLN A 491 -52.96 -9.94 -14.85
C GLN A 491 -53.00 -9.31 -16.25
N GLU A 492 -51.89 -9.31 -16.99
CA GLU A 492 -51.84 -8.82 -18.38
C GLU A 492 -52.67 -9.71 -19.31
N ARG A 493 -52.58 -11.04 -19.18
CA ARG A 493 -53.44 -11.98 -19.94
C ARG A 493 -54.93 -11.84 -19.63
N MET A 494 -55.28 -11.52 -18.38
CA MET A 494 -56.68 -11.25 -18.01
C MET A 494 -57.20 -9.95 -18.63
N LYS A 495 -56.34 -8.97 -18.92
CA LYS A 495 -56.72 -7.72 -19.59
C LYS A 495 -56.81 -7.83 -21.12
N GLU A 496 -56.12 -8.80 -21.72
CA GLU A 496 -56.14 -9.06 -23.17
C GLU A 496 -57.24 -10.06 -23.59
N GLY A 497 -57.89 -10.72 -22.62
CA GLY A 497 -58.94 -11.73 -22.83
C GLY A 497 -60.37 -11.22 -22.68
N ASP A 498 -60.54 -9.93 -22.34
CA ASP A 498 -61.79 -9.14 -22.43
C ASP A 498 -61.72 -8.22 -23.65
#